data_AF-A0A7J2MUS4-F1
#
_entry.id   AF-A0A7J2MUS4-F1
#
_cell.length_a   1.000
_cell.length_b   1.000
_cell.length_c   1.000
_cell.angle_alpha   90.00
_cell.angle_beta   90.00
_cell.angle_gamma   90.00
#
_symmetry.space_group_name_H-M   'P 1'
#
loop_
_entity.id
_entity.type
_entity.pdbx_description
1 polymer ?
#
loop_
_entity_poly.entity_id
_entity_poly.type
_entity_poly.pdbx_seq_one_letter_code
_entity_poly.pdbx_strand_id
1 'polypeptide(L)'
;MKKPREVRRYCKYCKKHTLHKVIQVKGSKKRGALKESSRKFKEIMKGYGGFPRPKPEKSSRHNVKTTKKINLQYKCTECGKISTAVGKKAKKFSFVER
;
A
#
# COMPACT_ATOMS: atom_id res chain seq x y z
N MET A 1 -2.01 14.76 -7.61
CA MET A 1 -0.56 14.77 -7.34
C MET A 1 0.13 14.17 -8.54
N LYS A 2 1.05 14.94 -9.13
CA LYS A 2 1.89 14.53 -10.26
C LYS A 2 3.27 14.15 -9.71
N LYS A 3 3.83 13.02 -10.15
CA LYS A 3 5.20 12.60 -9.76
C LYS A 3 5.93 12.08 -11.00
N PRO A 4 7.23 12.37 -11.18
CA PRO A 4 8.00 11.78 -12.26
C PRO A 4 8.15 10.26 -12.07
N ARG A 5 8.36 9.54 -13.17
CA ARG A 5 8.63 8.09 -13.16
C ARG A 5 9.97 7.76 -12.49
N GLU A 6 10.93 8.67 -12.55
CA GLU A 6 12.26 8.52 -11.96
C GLU A 6 12.62 9.71 -11.06
N VAL A 7 13.29 9.44 -9.94
CA VAL A 7 13.71 10.46 -8.96
C VAL A 7 15.09 10.11 -8.44
N ARG A 8 15.98 11.10 -8.32
CA ARG A 8 17.25 10.94 -7.58
C ARG A 8 16.98 10.93 -6.08
N ARG A 9 17.39 9.85 -5.40
CA ARG A 9 17.22 9.68 -3.95
C ARG A 9 18.42 8.92 -3.36
N TYR A 10 18.67 9.12 -2.07
CA TYR A 10 19.64 8.33 -1.33
C TYR A 10 19.20 6.86 -1.24
N CYS A 11 20.08 5.95 -1.67
CA CYS A 11 19.91 4.52 -1.47
C CYS A 11 20.62 4.09 -0.18
N LYS A 12 19.89 3.52 0.78
CA LYS A 12 20.47 3.02 2.05
C LYS A 12 21.48 1.88 1.86
N TYR A 13 21.34 1.12 0.78
CA TYR A 13 22.19 -0.05 0.49
C TYR A 13 23.46 0.33 -0.25
N CYS A 14 23.38 1.22 -1.25
CA CYS A 14 24.55 1.71 -1.98
C CYS A 14 25.26 2.86 -1.26
N LYS A 15 24.65 3.45 -0.23
CA LYS A 15 25.13 4.62 0.53
C LYS A 15 25.44 5.85 -0.33
N LYS A 16 24.79 5.99 -1.49
CA LYS A 16 24.94 7.13 -2.40
C LYS A 16 23.59 7.52 -3.01
N HIS A 17 23.55 8.70 -3.62
CA HIS A 17 22.36 9.18 -4.34
C HIS A 17 22.31 8.58 -5.74
N THR A 18 21.26 7.81 -6.02
CA THR A 18 21.09 7.13 -7.31
C THR A 18 19.72 7.44 -7.89
N LEU A 19 19.55 7.14 -9.18
CA LEU A 19 18.23 7.18 -9.82
C LEU A 19 17.36 6.03 -9.28
N HIS A 20 16.13 6.37 -8.89
CA HIS A 20 15.15 5.42 -8.40
C HIS A 20 13.89 5.47 -9.26
N LYS A 21 13.42 4.30 -9.69
CA LYS A 21 12.13 4.13 -10.36
C LYS A 21 11.01 4.19 -9.33
N VAL A 22 10.02 5.06 -9.57
CA VAL A 22 8.87 5.26 -8.69
C VAL A 22 7.76 4.30 -9.11
N ILE A 23 7.36 3.41 -8.20
CA ILE A 23 6.32 2.41 -8.43
C ILE A 23 5.15 2.73 -7.51
N GLN A 24 3.95 2.81 -8.09
CA GLN A 24 2.72 2.90 -7.30
C GLN A 24 2.27 1.50 -6.91
N VAL A 25 2.13 1.26 -5.62
CA VAL A 25 1.69 -0.04 -5.11
C VAL A 25 0.16 -0.09 -5.14
N LYS A 26 -0.39 -1.06 -5.89
CA LYS A 26 -1.80 -1.40 -5.85
C LYS A 26 -2.07 -2.29 -4.62
N GLY A 27 -3.30 -2.25 -4.11
CA GLY A 27 -3.72 -3.11 -2.99
C GLY A 27 -3.48 -4.58 -3.32
N SER A 28 -2.95 -5.34 -2.35
CA SER A 28 -2.71 -6.77 -2.53
C SER A 28 -4.02 -7.55 -2.66
N LYS A 29 -3.95 -8.76 -3.22
CA LYS A 29 -5.05 -9.73 -3.19
C LYS A 29 -5.50 -9.99 -1.74
N LYS A 30 -6.74 -10.47 -1.59
CA LYS A 30 -7.29 -10.88 -0.29
C LYS A 30 -6.35 -11.85 0.40
N ARG A 31 -6.35 -11.82 1.73
CA ARG A 31 -5.47 -12.66 2.56
C ARG A 31 -5.72 -14.15 2.23
N GLY A 32 -4.64 -14.92 2.06
CA GLY A 32 -4.73 -16.34 1.72
C GLY A 32 -5.48 -17.17 2.78
N ALA A 33 -6.04 -18.31 2.35
CA ALA A 33 -6.89 -19.17 3.18
C ALA A 33 -6.15 -19.81 4.37
N LEU A 34 -4.87 -20.15 4.18
CA LEU A 34 -4.03 -20.81 5.19
C LEU A 34 -3.57 -19.86 6.31
N LYS A 35 -3.74 -18.54 6.14
CA LYS A 35 -3.35 -17.58 7.18
C LYS A 35 -4.24 -17.76 8.41
N GLU A 36 -3.61 -17.72 9.58
CA GLU A 36 -4.26 -17.94 10.88
C GLU A 36 -5.56 -17.13 11.07
N SER A 37 -5.53 -15.82 10.78
CA SER A 37 -6.72 -14.97 10.91
C SER A 37 -7.86 -15.38 9.98
N SER A 38 -7.53 -15.94 8.82
CA SER A 38 -8.53 -16.41 7.85
C SER A 38 -9.15 -17.73 8.32
N ARG A 39 -8.37 -18.62 8.93
CA ARG A 39 -8.84 -19.88 9.53
C ARG A 39 -9.78 -19.61 10.70
N LYS A 40 -9.32 -18.83 11.68
CA LYS A 40 -10.13 -18.40 12.83
C LYS A 40 -11.42 -17.70 12.41
N PHE A 41 -11.34 -16.82 11.41
CA PHE A 41 -12.54 -16.13 10.92
C PHE A 41 -13.55 -17.10 10.28
N LYS A 42 -13.09 -18.13 9.55
CA LYS A 42 -13.97 -19.16 8.99
C LYS A 42 -14.61 -20.02 10.07
N GLU A 43 -13.88 -20.36 11.12
CA GLU A 43 -14.40 -21.12 12.27
C GLU A 43 -15.51 -20.34 12.98
N ILE A 44 -15.28 -19.06 13.30
CA ILE A 44 -16.27 -18.23 14.00
C ILE A 44 -17.49 -17.92 13.10
N MET A 45 -17.27 -17.80 11.79
CA MET A 45 -18.38 -17.65 10.83
C MET A 45 -19.18 -18.94 10.60
N LYS A 46 -18.66 -20.11 11.01
CA LYS A 46 -19.33 -21.41 10.80
C LYS A 46 -20.35 -21.63 11.92
N GLY A 47 -21.63 -21.65 11.57
CA GLY A 47 -22.74 -21.84 12.51
C GLY A 47 -23.87 -20.85 12.25
N TYR A 48 -24.79 -20.73 13.20
CA TYR A 48 -26.00 -19.90 13.08
C TYR A 48 -25.85 -18.49 13.69
N GLY A 49 -24.62 -18.01 13.86
CA GLY A 49 -24.31 -16.70 14.40
C GLY A 49 -24.30 -15.57 13.35
N GLY A 50 -24.40 -14.33 13.83
CA GLY A 50 -24.19 -13.14 13.00
C GLY A 50 -22.71 -12.90 12.65
N PHE A 51 -22.44 -11.80 11.94
CA PHE A 51 -21.08 -11.44 11.56
C PHE A 51 -20.21 -11.12 12.82
N PRO A 52 -19.10 -11.84 13.07
CA PRO A 52 -18.40 -11.81 14.36
C PRO A 52 -17.72 -10.49 14.74
N ARG A 53 -17.54 -9.57 13.80
CA ARG A 53 -16.80 -8.32 14.02
C ARG A 53 -17.72 -7.12 13.79
N PRO A 54 -17.86 -6.19 14.74
CA PRO A 54 -18.69 -5.02 14.52
C PRO A 54 -18.18 -4.25 13.29
N LYS A 55 -19.10 -3.76 12.45
CA LYS A 55 -18.75 -2.90 11.32
C LYS A 55 -18.26 -1.57 11.90
N PRO A 56 -17.00 -1.17 11.67
CA PRO A 56 -16.48 0.04 12.28
C PRO A 56 -17.02 1.27 11.54
N GLU A 57 -18.03 1.93 12.09
CA GLU A 57 -18.76 3.08 11.52
C GLU A 57 -17.82 4.23 11.07
N LYS A 58 -16.76 4.48 11.83
CA LYS A 58 -15.78 5.55 11.55
C LYS A 58 -14.62 5.12 10.65
N SER A 59 -14.67 3.91 10.08
CA SER A 59 -13.57 3.38 9.26
C SER A 59 -13.61 3.89 7.81
N SER A 60 -12.48 3.74 7.11
CA SER A 60 -12.38 4.04 5.68
C SER A 60 -13.33 3.22 4.78
N ARG A 61 -14.08 2.24 5.33
CA ARG A 61 -15.10 1.46 4.61
C ARG A 61 -16.46 2.18 4.54
N HIS A 62 -16.73 3.10 5.47
CA HIS A 62 -17.92 3.94 5.47
C HIS A 62 -17.66 5.31 4.81
N ASN A 63 -16.58 5.41 4.01
CA ASN A 63 -16.23 6.58 3.20
C ASN A 63 -16.10 7.93 3.94
N VAL A 64 -15.95 7.93 5.27
CA VAL A 64 -15.71 9.15 6.06
C VAL A 64 -14.50 9.95 5.53
N LYS A 65 -13.48 9.26 5.00
CA LYS A 65 -12.29 9.89 4.38
C LYS A 65 -12.36 9.81 2.86
N THR A 66 -12.50 10.96 2.20
CA THR A 66 -12.53 11.08 0.73
C THR A 66 -11.17 10.82 0.06
N THR A 67 -10.07 10.90 0.82
CA THR A 67 -8.70 10.73 0.28
C THR A 67 -7.90 9.66 1.03
N LYS A 68 -7.07 8.94 0.26
CA LYS A 68 -6.15 7.90 0.78
C LYS A 68 -4.71 8.37 0.64
N LYS A 69 -3.82 7.85 1.51
CA LYS A 69 -2.37 8.01 1.34
C LYS A 69 -1.91 7.14 0.18
N ILE A 70 -1.05 7.67 -0.69
CA ILE A 70 -0.54 6.94 -1.85
C ILE A 70 0.71 6.16 -1.45
N ASN A 71 0.68 4.84 -1.54
CA ASN A 71 1.84 4.00 -1.24
C ASN A 71 2.79 3.98 -2.45
N LEU A 72 3.97 4.59 -2.28
CA LEU A 72 5.02 4.63 -3.30
C LEU A 72 6.21 3.78 -2.86
N GLN A 73 6.71 2.98 -3.79
CA GLN A 73 7.94 2.23 -3.68
C GLN A 73 9.00 2.84 -4.61
N TYR A 74 10.24 2.89 -4.15
CA TYR A 74 11.37 3.42 -4.90
C TYR A 74 12.36 2.29 -5.13
N LYS A 75 12.47 1.84 -6.39
CA LYS A 75 13.42 0.80 -6.78
C LYS A 75 14.71 1.47 -7.26
N CYS A 76 15.83 1.21 -6.57
CA CYS A 76 17.15 1.68 -7.00
C CYS A 76 17.52 1.03 -8.33
N THR A 77 18.05 1.79 -9.29
CA THR A 77 18.50 1.24 -10.58
C THR A 77 19.75 0.38 -10.45
N GLU A 78 20.65 0.70 -9.53
CA GLU A 78 21.93 0.00 -9.37
C GLU A 78 21.80 -1.32 -8.61
N CYS A 79 21.23 -1.30 -7.38
CA CYS A 79 21.15 -2.49 -6.54
C CYS A 79 19.82 -3.24 -6.65
N GLY A 80 18.83 -2.70 -7.38
CA GLY A 80 17.49 -3.29 -7.54
C GLY A 80 16.62 -3.33 -6.28
N LYS A 81 17.18 -3.04 -5.10
CA LYS A 81 16.48 -3.03 -3.81
C LYS A 81 15.44 -1.91 -3.77
N ILE A 82 14.35 -2.19 -3.05
CA ILE A 82 13.18 -1.31 -2.95
C ILE A 82 13.15 -0.66 -1.58
N SER A 83 12.93 0.66 -1.55
CA SER A 83 12.63 1.40 -0.33
C SER A 83 11.21 1.96 -0.37
N THR A 84 10.49 1.87 0.75
CA THR A 84 9.17 2.47 0.91
C THR A 84 9.28 3.84 1.56
N ALA A 85 8.41 4.77 1.16
CA ALA A 85 8.24 6.03 1.88
C ALA A 85 6.78 6.22 2.26
N VAL A 86 6.55 6.95 3.35
CA VAL A 86 5.21 7.34 3.76
C VAL A 86 4.65 8.32 2.72
N GLY A 87 3.54 7.93 2.10
CA GLY A 87 2.85 8.75 1.13
C GLY A 87 2.02 9.87 1.74
N LYS A 88 1.88 10.97 0.99
CA LYS A 88 0.90 12.02 1.27
C LYS A 88 -0.49 11.60 0.78
N LYS A 89 -1.54 12.19 1.37
CA LYS A 89 -2.92 12.01 0.90
C LYS A 89 -3.12 12.77 -0.40
N ALA A 90 -3.84 12.18 -1.35
CA ALA A 90 -4.26 12.87 -2.56
C ALA A 90 -5.54 12.23 -3.14
N LYS A 91 -6.32 13.03 -3.89
CA LYS A 91 -7.53 12.58 -4.61
C LYS A 91 -7.20 11.81 -5.87
N LYS A 92 -6.28 12.33 -6.69
CA LYS A 92 -5.82 11.71 -7.94
C LYS A 92 -4.29 11.64 -7.97
N PHE A 93 -3.73 10.57 -8.51
CA PHE A 93 -2.28 10.40 -8.70
C PHE A 93 -1.99 10.05 -10.16
N SER A 94 -1.02 10.73 -10.76
CA SER A 94 -0.57 10.46 -12.12
C SER A 94 0.95 10.56 -12.20
N PHE A 95 1.53 9.76 -13.08
CA PHE A 95 2.92 9.91 -13.48
C PHE A 95 3.02 11.00 -14.55
N VAL A 96 4.08 11.82 -14.46
CA VAL A 96 4.45 12.76 -15.51
C VAL A 96 5.68 12.20 -16.21
N GLU A 97 5.61 12.08 -17.52
CA GLU A 97 6.76 11.86 -18.38
C GLU A 97 7.48 13.20 -18.52
N ARG A 98 8.78 13.18 -18.29
CA ARG A 98 9.67 14.33 -18.31
C ARG A 98 10.81 14.02 -19.24
#